data_AF-A0A820LGN0-F1
#
_entry.id   AF-A0A820LGN0-F1
#
_cell.length_a   1.000
_cell.length_b   1.000
_cell.length_c   1.000
_cell.angle_alpha   90.00
_cell.angle_beta   90.00
_cell.angle_gamma   90.00
#
_symmetry.space_group_name_H-M   'P 1'
#
loop_
_entity.id
_entity.type
_entity.pdbx_description
1 polymer ?
#
loop_
_entity_poly.entity_id
_entity_poly.type
_entity_poly.pdbx_seq_one_letter_code
_entity_poly.pdbx_strand_id
1 'polypeptide(L)'
;KGQGPGYEITNVKWSRPDIPPINSATDKLVFQQIDLDTYTDTDGTPHILDKSRPHVRGHNTVIRLYGVTDEGYSVMAHLHGYIPYFYVNMPSDSFTTADCERYKQNFQAALRSELRGKDVIHGDVVLSVEIEQKASVYGYQPNSKQNKVLKISVLLPRFIATSRRILEGGFSWTGNQTQISGYKTYETNIDFEIRYY
;
A
#
# COMPACT_ATOMS: atom_id res chain seq x y z
N LYS A 1 4.10 -20.69 23.05
CA LYS A 1 4.08 -19.26 23.40
C LYS A 1 5.44 -18.91 23.98
N GLY A 2 6.41 -18.52 23.15
CA GLY A 2 7.72 -18.08 23.63
C GLY A 2 7.63 -16.62 23.99
N GLN A 3 7.74 -16.28 25.27
CA GLN A 3 8.13 -14.93 25.67
C GLN A 3 9.56 -14.76 25.15
N GLY A 4 9.74 -13.92 24.13
CA GLY A 4 11.07 -13.44 23.75
C GLY A 4 11.69 -12.72 24.95
N PRO A 5 13.03 -12.69 25.06
CA PRO A 5 13.68 -12.15 26.25
C PRO A 5 13.21 -10.72 26.46
N GLY A 6 12.72 -10.45 27.68
CA GLY A 6 12.53 -9.08 28.15
C GLY A 6 13.83 -8.30 28.01
N TYR A 7 13.71 -6.97 27.97
CA TYR A 7 14.81 -6.03 27.81
C TYR A 7 15.74 -6.07 29.05
N GLU A 8 16.46 -7.17 29.24
CA GLU A 8 17.46 -7.30 30.29
C GLU A 8 18.76 -6.66 29.81
N ILE A 9 19.14 -5.58 30.49
CA ILE A 9 20.44 -4.94 30.31
C ILE A 9 21.51 -5.90 30.83
N THR A 10 22.06 -6.71 29.94
CA THR A 10 23.05 -7.74 30.31
C THR A 10 24.46 -7.16 30.48
N ASN A 11 24.74 -5.93 30.01
CA ASN A 11 26.04 -5.28 30.17
C ASN A 11 25.96 -3.74 30.08
N VAL A 12 26.11 -3.07 31.22
CA VAL A 12 26.05 -1.59 31.37
C VAL A 12 27.02 -0.85 30.44
N LYS A 13 28.17 -1.45 30.10
CA LYS A 13 29.19 -0.80 29.25
C LYS A 13 28.72 -0.59 27.80
N TRP A 14 27.82 -1.43 27.31
CA TRP A 14 27.43 -1.47 25.89
C TRP A 14 25.95 -1.15 25.66
N SER A 15 25.21 -0.85 26.73
CA SER A 15 23.81 -0.47 26.63
C SER A 15 23.64 0.96 26.14
N ARG A 16 22.53 1.19 25.44
CA ARG A 16 22.08 2.55 25.11
C ARG A 16 21.78 3.31 26.40
N PRO A 17 21.92 4.65 26.42
CA PRO A 17 21.49 5.44 27.56
C PRO A 17 19.99 5.28 27.82
N ASP A 18 19.58 5.47 29.08
CA ASP A 18 18.17 5.48 29.45
C ASP A 18 17.46 6.69 28.84
N ILE A 19 16.24 6.45 28.36
CA ILE A 19 15.40 7.48 27.73
C ILE A 19 14.75 8.33 28.84
N PRO A 20 14.89 9.66 28.82
CA PRO A 20 14.17 10.53 29.74
C PRO A 20 12.66 10.44 29.49
N PRO A 21 11.80 10.78 30.47
CA PRO A 21 10.36 10.80 30.24
C PRO A 21 9.98 11.68 29.05
N ILE A 22 9.27 11.11 28.07
CA ILE A 22 8.79 11.81 26.86
C ILE A 22 7.31 12.12 27.01
N ASN A 23 6.91 13.36 26.74
CA ASN A 23 5.52 13.80 26.63
C ASN A 23 5.14 13.97 25.15
N SER A 24 4.30 13.07 24.65
CA SER A 24 3.85 13.08 23.25
C SER A 24 3.04 14.31 22.83
N ALA A 25 2.51 15.09 23.79
CA ALA A 25 1.75 16.31 23.49
C ALA A 25 2.63 17.54 23.27
N THR A 26 3.86 17.56 23.79
CA THR A 26 4.74 18.73 23.79
C THR A 26 6.07 18.49 23.10
N ASP A 27 6.59 17.27 23.20
CA ASP A 27 7.95 16.96 22.81
C ASP A 27 7.99 16.51 21.35
N LYS A 28 9.05 16.91 20.65
CA LYS A 28 9.30 16.48 19.28
C LYS A 28 10.23 15.28 19.29
N LEU A 29 9.87 14.23 18.57
CA LEU A 29 10.76 13.13 18.28
C LEU A 29 11.50 13.40 16.97
N VAL A 30 12.78 13.72 17.06
CA VAL A 30 13.66 13.94 15.90
C VAL A 30 14.73 12.86 15.91
N PHE A 31 14.84 12.11 14.81
CA PHE A 31 15.81 11.03 14.67
C PHE A 31 16.25 10.88 13.22
N GLN A 32 17.46 10.39 13.03
CA GLN A 32 17.98 10.00 11.72
C GLN A 32 17.54 8.56 11.43
N GLN A 33 16.76 8.40 10.36
CA GLN A 33 16.37 7.09 9.85
C GLN A 33 17.58 6.38 9.22
N ILE A 34 17.72 5.09 9.53
CA ILE A 34 18.83 4.23 9.10
C ILE A 34 18.30 3.10 8.23
N ASP A 35 17.20 2.47 8.66
CA ASP A 35 16.65 1.30 7.99
C ASP A 35 15.12 1.33 8.07
N LEU A 36 14.49 0.44 7.32
CA LEU A 36 13.06 0.25 7.31
C LEU A 36 12.68 -1.16 6.93
N ASP A 37 11.51 -1.58 7.37
CA ASP A 37 10.86 -2.77 6.85
C ASP A 37 9.34 -2.61 6.86
N THR A 38 8.65 -3.64 6.39
CA THR A 38 7.19 -3.68 6.39
C THR A 38 6.67 -4.96 7.03
N TYR A 39 5.51 -4.85 7.67
CA TYR A 39 4.74 -6.02 8.10
C TYR A 39 3.24 -5.80 7.87
N THR A 40 2.50 -6.90 7.85
CA THR A 40 1.04 -6.84 7.79
C THR A 40 0.50 -6.87 9.21
N ASP A 41 -0.16 -5.79 9.62
CA ASP A 41 -0.87 -5.70 10.88
C ASP A 41 -2.23 -6.41 10.79
N THR A 42 -2.39 -7.46 11.58
CA THR A 42 -3.58 -8.29 11.67
C THR A 42 -4.47 -7.96 12.85
N ASP A 43 -4.00 -7.12 13.78
CA ASP A 43 -4.64 -6.93 15.09
C ASP A 43 -5.88 -6.04 14.99
N GLY A 44 -6.16 -5.49 13.80
CA GLY A 44 -7.42 -4.82 13.48
C GLY A 44 -7.61 -3.49 14.18
N THR A 45 -6.61 -3.01 14.91
CA THR A 45 -6.63 -1.72 15.57
C THR A 45 -6.53 -0.63 14.50
N PRO A 46 -7.55 0.26 14.37
CA PRO A 46 -7.45 1.38 13.44
C PRO A 46 -6.41 2.37 13.98
N HIS A 47 -5.17 2.24 13.51
CA HIS A 47 -4.11 3.21 13.74
C HIS A 47 -4.20 4.45 12.84
N ILE A 48 -5.16 4.44 11.90
CA ILE A 48 -5.46 5.59 11.05
C ILE A 48 -6.34 6.56 11.86
N LEU A 49 -5.75 7.69 12.26
CA LEU A 49 -6.45 8.80 12.93
C LEU A 49 -7.37 9.57 11.98
N ASP A 50 -7.13 9.46 10.67
CA ASP A 50 -7.91 10.13 9.63
C ASP A 50 -9.18 9.35 9.27
N LYS A 51 -10.31 9.78 9.83
CA LYS A 51 -11.62 9.16 9.61
C LYS A 51 -12.12 9.30 8.16
N SER A 52 -11.52 10.17 7.36
CA SER A 52 -11.93 10.39 5.95
C SER A 52 -11.40 9.31 5.00
N ARG A 53 -10.39 8.53 5.43
CA ARG A 53 -9.86 7.42 4.65
C ARG A 53 -10.71 6.16 4.87
N PRO A 54 -10.85 5.29 3.85
CA PRO A 54 -11.54 4.03 4.02
C PRO A 54 -10.88 3.26 5.18
N HIS A 55 -11.66 3.02 6.23
CA HIS A 55 -11.19 2.28 7.40
C HIS A 55 -11.02 0.83 6.98
N VAL A 56 -9.79 0.48 6.67
CA VAL A 56 -9.42 -0.92 6.45
C VAL A 56 -9.28 -1.56 7.83
N ARG A 57 -10.35 -2.23 8.29
CA ARG A 57 -10.32 -3.03 9.52
C ARG A 57 -9.65 -4.37 9.23
N GLY A 58 -8.51 -4.60 9.87
CA GLY A 58 -7.74 -5.83 9.73
C GLY A 58 -6.97 -5.89 8.40
N HIS A 59 -5.69 -6.21 8.47
CA HIS A 59 -4.76 -6.35 7.34
C HIS A 59 -4.34 -5.03 6.69
N ASN A 60 -3.62 -4.19 7.45
CA ASN A 60 -2.93 -3.02 6.89
C ASN A 60 -1.44 -3.31 6.75
N THR A 61 -0.81 -2.76 5.71
CA THR A 61 0.65 -2.74 5.65
C THR A 61 1.17 -1.56 6.48
N VAL A 62 2.01 -1.87 7.45
CA VAL A 62 2.66 -0.90 8.34
C VAL A 62 4.13 -0.84 7.97
N ILE A 63 4.65 0.37 7.83
CA ILE A 63 6.09 0.60 7.62
C ILE A 63 6.71 0.84 8.99
N ARG A 64 7.79 0.13 9.31
CA ARG A 64 8.62 0.42 10.48
C ARG A 64 9.84 1.17 10.03
N LEU A 65 10.07 2.34 10.62
CA LEU A 65 11.32 3.08 10.47
C LEU A 65 12.19 2.83 11.68
N TYR A 66 13.45 2.50 11.44
CA TYR A 66 14.47 2.37 12.48
C TYR A 66 15.46 3.49 12.36
N GLY A 67 15.88 4.05 13.50
CA GLY A 67 16.87 5.11 13.50
C GLY A 67 17.38 5.47 14.87
N VAL A 68 18.12 6.57 14.94
CA VAL A 68 18.73 7.07 16.19
C VAL A 68 18.47 8.57 16.35
N THR A 69 18.20 9.02 17.56
CA THR A 69 18.20 10.46 17.88
C THR A 69 19.62 11.00 17.96
N ASP A 70 19.78 12.33 18.00
CA ASP A 70 21.07 13.00 18.18
C ASP A 70 21.74 12.60 19.51
N GLU A 71 20.93 12.36 20.55
CA GLU A 71 21.34 11.87 21.88
C GLU A 71 21.69 10.37 21.89
N GLY A 72 21.50 9.67 20.77
CA GLY A 72 21.88 8.26 20.60
C GLY A 72 20.82 7.24 21.02
N TYR A 73 19.56 7.63 21.22
CA TYR A 73 18.46 6.71 21.51
C TYR A 73 18.02 5.95 20.27
N SER A 74 17.83 4.64 20.38
CA SER A 74 17.24 3.84 19.31
C SER A 74 15.74 4.12 19.20
N VAL A 75 15.26 4.40 18.00
CA VAL A 75 13.85 4.68 17.70
C VAL A 75 13.32 3.64 16.72
N MET A 76 12.11 3.15 16.98
CA MET A 76 11.29 2.42 16.02
C MET A 76 9.94 3.11 15.89
N ALA A 77 9.64 3.63 14.70
CA ALA A 77 8.40 4.34 14.42
C ALA A 77 7.50 3.52 13.49
N HIS A 78 6.25 3.31 13.89
CA HIS A 78 5.23 2.69 13.07
C HIS A 78 4.49 3.75 12.24
N LEU A 79 4.56 3.64 10.92
CA LEU A 79 3.85 4.50 10.00
C LEU A 79 2.63 3.78 9.44
N HIS A 80 1.48 4.42 9.58
CA HIS A 80 0.17 3.89 9.19
C HIS A 80 -0.48 4.77 8.12
N GLY A 81 -1.41 4.19 7.36
CA GLY A 81 -2.27 4.94 6.43
C GLY A 81 -1.70 5.16 5.03
N TYR A 82 -0.53 4.58 4.72
CA TYR A 82 -0.03 4.49 3.36
C TYR A 82 -0.67 3.28 2.65
N ILE A 83 -1.25 3.52 1.47
CA ILE A 83 -2.06 2.54 0.74
C ILE A 83 -1.33 2.16 -0.55
N PRO A 84 -1.08 0.86 -0.80
CA PRO A 84 -0.49 0.42 -2.05
C PRO A 84 -1.39 0.72 -3.25
N TYR A 85 -0.82 1.24 -4.33
CA TYR A 85 -1.54 1.47 -5.58
C TYR A 85 -0.67 1.16 -6.80
N PHE A 86 -1.30 1.01 -7.96
CA PHE A 86 -0.65 0.94 -9.27
C PHE A 86 -1.55 1.57 -10.33
N TYR A 87 -1.03 1.77 -11.55
CA TYR A 87 -1.80 2.36 -12.63
C TYR A 87 -2.04 1.39 -13.77
N VAL A 88 -3.17 1.56 -14.46
CA VAL A 88 -3.48 0.88 -15.73
C VAL A 88 -4.03 1.86 -16.76
N ASN A 89 -3.90 1.52 -18.03
CA ASN A 89 -4.58 2.25 -19.09
C ASN A 89 -6.10 2.19 -18.93
N MET A 90 -6.81 3.15 -19.53
CA MET A 90 -8.28 3.13 -19.53
C MET A 90 -8.80 1.87 -20.24
N PRO A 91 -9.87 1.24 -19.70
CA PRO A 91 -10.51 0.09 -20.34
C PRO A 91 -11.21 0.43 -21.65
N SER A 92 -11.68 1.68 -21.79
CA SER A 92 -12.27 2.22 -23.01
C SER A 92 -12.27 3.75 -22.97
N ASP A 93 -12.36 4.38 -24.14
CA ASP A 93 -12.48 5.85 -24.25
C ASP A 93 -13.79 6.39 -23.66
N SER A 94 -14.81 5.54 -23.59
CA SER A 94 -16.11 5.85 -23.00
C SER A 94 -16.17 5.68 -21.48
N PHE A 95 -15.12 5.18 -20.84
CA PHE A 95 -15.12 4.94 -19.40
C PHE A 95 -15.12 6.25 -18.62
N THR A 96 -16.01 6.34 -17.63
CA THR A 96 -16.21 7.55 -16.83
C THR A 96 -16.07 7.28 -15.33
N THR A 97 -16.08 8.34 -14.52
CA THR A 97 -16.08 8.22 -13.06
C THR A 97 -17.29 7.45 -12.52
N ALA A 98 -18.42 7.46 -13.22
CA ALA A 98 -19.60 6.69 -12.86
C ALA A 98 -19.38 5.16 -12.99
N ASP A 99 -18.40 4.75 -13.80
CA ASP A 99 -18.06 3.34 -14.02
C ASP A 99 -17.06 2.79 -13.00
N CYS A 100 -16.36 3.67 -12.24
CA CYS A 100 -15.31 3.29 -11.30
C CYS A 100 -15.80 2.28 -10.25
N GLU A 101 -16.97 2.50 -9.67
CA GLU A 101 -17.50 1.61 -8.62
C GLU A 101 -17.85 0.23 -9.18
N ARG A 102 -18.46 0.18 -10.38
CA ARG A 102 -18.74 -1.10 -11.07
C ARG A 102 -17.44 -1.84 -11.41
N TYR A 103 -16.44 -1.11 -11.92
CA TYR A 103 -15.12 -1.68 -12.21
C TYR A 103 -14.48 -2.24 -10.94
N LYS A 104 -14.47 -1.48 -9.84
CA LYS A 104 -13.95 -1.89 -8.53
C LYS A 104 -14.59 -3.21 -8.07
N GLN A 105 -15.93 -3.29 -8.10
CA GLN A 105 -16.66 -4.47 -7.63
C GLN A 105 -16.33 -5.72 -8.46
N ASN A 106 -16.31 -5.60 -9.78
CA ASN A 106 -15.98 -6.71 -10.68
C ASN A 106 -14.51 -7.13 -10.57
N PHE A 107 -13.60 -6.17 -10.43
CA PHE A 107 -12.18 -6.46 -10.26
C PHE A 107 -11.91 -7.12 -8.90
N GLN A 108 -12.59 -6.67 -7.85
CA GLN A 108 -12.54 -7.32 -6.55
C GLN A 108 -13.03 -8.76 -6.60
N ALA A 109 -14.13 -9.05 -7.31
CA ALA A 109 -14.63 -10.41 -7.45
C ALA A 109 -13.59 -11.33 -8.14
N ALA A 110 -12.97 -10.84 -9.23
CA ALA A 110 -11.92 -11.57 -9.94
C ALA A 110 -10.69 -11.81 -9.05
N LEU A 111 -10.22 -10.77 -8.35
CA LEU A 111 -9.08 -10.88 -7.45
C LEU A 111 -9.35 -11.83 -6.29
N ARG A 112 -10.53 -11.77 -5.66
CA ARG A 112 -10.92 -12.71 -4.60
C ARG A 112 -10.97 -14.15 -5.07
N SER A 113 -11.43 -14.40 -6.30
CA SER A 113 -11.47 -15.76 -6.87
C SER A 113 -10.08 -16.38 -6.95
N GLU A 114 -9.07 -15.62 -7.36
CA GLU A 114 -7.67 -16.07 -7.43
C GLU A 114 -6.99 -16.22 -6.06
N LEU A 115 -7.48 -15.48 -5.05
CA LEU A 115 -6.94 -15.54 -3.68
C LEU A 115 -7.52 -16.69 -2.84
N ARG A 116 -8.59 -17.37 -3.28
CA ARG A 116 -9.24 -18.45 -2.52
C ARG A 116 -8.23 -19.56 -2.20
N GLY A 117 -7.88 -19.70 -0.92
CA GLY A 117 -6.99 -20.75 -0.39
C GLY A 117 -5.64 -20.27 0.15
N LYS A 118 -5.23 -19.02 -0.08
CA LYS A 118 -3.93 -18.50 0.39
C LYS A 118 -4.03 -17.50 1.54
N ASP A 119 -5.13 -16.75 1.62
CA ASP A 119 -5.32 -15.69 2.61
C ASP A 119 -6.78 -15.67 3.11
N VAL A 120 -6.98 -15.74 4.43
CA VAL A 120 -8.29 -15.48 5.04
C VAL A 120 -8.38 -13.98 5.30
N ILE A 121 -8.88 -13.23 4.32
CA ILE A 121 -9.06 -11.79 4.44
C ILE A 121 -10.55 -11.47 4.48
N HIS A 122 -10.95 -10.83 5.57
CA HIS A 122 -12.28 -10.30 5.74
C HIS A 122 -12.31 -8.87 5.20
N GLY A 123 -13.19 -8.57 4.24
CA GLY A 123 -13.35 -7.23 3.68
C GLY A 123 -12.65 -7.02 2.33
N ASP A 124 -12.72 -5.79 1.84
CA ASP A 124 -12.33 -5.40 0.49
C ASP A 124 -10.82 -5.50 0.27
N VAL A 125 -10.41 -6.15 -0.81
CA VAL A 125 -9.00 -6.24 -1.26
C VAL A 125 -8.65 -5.15 -2.27
N VAL A 126 -9.64 -4.60 -2.98
CA VAL A 126 -9.53 -3.43 -3.84
C VAL A 126 -10.22 -2.28 -3.12
N LEU A 127 -9.47 -1.24 -2.79
CA LEU A 127 -9.94 -0.14 -1.93
C LEU A 127 -10.59 0.98 -2.76
N SER A 128 -9.92 1.42 -3.83
CA SER A 128 -10.43 2.46 -4.72
C SER A 128 -9.98 2.27 -6.17
N VAL A 129 -10.77 2.85 -7.08
CA VAL A 129 -10.48 2.95 -8.52
C VAL A 129 -10.78 4.38 -8.93
N GLU A 130 -9.74 5.12 -9.33
CA GLU A 130 -9.81 6.55 -9.60
C GLU A 130 -9.23 6.85 -10.98
N ILE A 131 -9.84 7.78 -11.72
CA ILE A 131 -9.29 8.27 -12.99
C ILE A 131 -8.30 9.38 -12.67
N GLU A 132 -7.03 9.18 -13.04
CA GLU A 132 -5.99 10.20 -12.96
C GLU A 132 -5.48 10.55 -14.36
N GLN A 133 -4.92 11.75 -14.49
CA GLN A 133 -4.26 12.21 -15.70
C GLN A 133 -2.74 12.09 -15.52
N LYS A 134 -2.08 11.26 -16.34
CA LYS A 134 -0.64 10.98 -16.25
C LYS A 134 -0.01 10.98 -17.65
N ALA A 135 1.31 11.20 -17.70
CA ALA A 135 2.08 11.03 -18.93
C ALA A 135 3.01 9.82 -18.78
N SER A 136 3.20 9.06 -19.86
CA SER A 136 4.20 8.00 -19.85
C SER A 136 5.60 8.62 -19.92
N VAL A 137 6.53 8.10 -19.12
CA VAL A 137 7.95 8.44 -19.22
C VAL A 137 8.59 7.79 -20.45
N TYR A 138 8.02 6.70 -20.95
CA TYR A 138 8.57 5.97 -22.09
C TYR A 138 8.14 6.58 -23.42
N GLY A 139 9.12 7.08 -24.17
CA GLY A 139 8.94 7.66 -25.49
C GLY A 139 8.49 9.12 -25.46
N TYR A 140 9.08 9.95 -26.32
CA TYR A 140 8.64 11.32 -26.48
C TYR A 140 7.29 11.35 -27.20
N GLN A 141 6.28 11.91 -26.56
CA GLN A 141 4.95 12.11 -27.12
C GLN A 141 4.70 13.61 -27.27
N PRO A 142 5.01 14.21 -28.44
CA PRO A 142 4.72 15.63 -28.68
C PRO A 142 3.21 15.85 -28.59
N ASN A 143 2.78 16.84 -27.82
CA ASN A 143 1.37 17.09 -27.47
C ASN A 143 0.70 15.95 -26.69
N SER A 144 1.40 15.35 -25.72
CA SER A 144 0.80 14.40 -24.77
C SER A 144 -0.31 15.08 -23.96
N LYS A 145 -1.51 15.13 -24.55
CA LYS A 145 -2.76 15.23 -23.79
C LYS A 145 -2.61 14.21 -22.68
N GLN A 146 -2.64 14.66 -21.43
CA GLN A 146 -2.41 13.78 -20.28
C GLN A 146 -3.28 12.54 -20.46
N ASN A 147 -2.63 11.38 -20.56
CA ASN A 147 -3.34 10.14 -20.79
C ASN A 147 -4.12 9.86 -19.52
N LYS A 148 -5.44 9.66 -19.67
CA LYS A 148 -6.25 9.17 -18.57
C LYS A 148 -5.76 7.76 -18.26
N VAL A 149 -5.58 7.48 -16.98
CA VAL A 149 -5.21 6.17 -16.44
C VAL A 149 -6.11 5.88 -15.25
N LEU A 150 -6.30 4.61 -14.93
CA LEU A 150 -6.92 4.21 -13.68
C LEU A 150 -5.84 3.98 -12.64
N LYS A 151 -5.95 4.66 -11.50
CA LYS A 151 -5.23 4.34 -10.29
C LYS A 151 -6.07 3.34 -9.50
N ILE A 152 -5.49 2.19 -9.22
CA ILE A 152 -6.12 1.12 -8.46
C ILE A 152 -5.37 0.99 -7.14
N SER A 153 -6.08 1.26 -6.04
CA SER A 153 -5.56 1.10 -4.68
C SER A 153 -5.96 -0.28 -4.15
N VAL A 154 -5.01 -1.03 -3.60
CA VAL A 154 -5.23 -2.37 -3.06
C VAL A 154 -4.84 -2.46 -1.60
N LEU A 155 -5.39 -3.46 -0.92
CA LEU A 155 -5.24 -3.64 0.52
C LEU A 155 -3.78 -3.91 0.96
N LEU A 156 -3.09 -4.82 0.26
CA LEU A 156 -1.72 -5.23 0.57
C LEU A 156 -0.85 -5.17 -0.69
N PRO A 157 0.46 -4.82 -0.58
CA PRO A 157 1.39 -4.76 -1.69
C PRO A 157 1.44 -6.06 -2.50
N ARG A 158 1.39 -7.20 -1.81
CA ARG A 158 1.41 -8.54 -2.43
C ARG A 158 0.26 -8.78 -3.43
N PHE A 159 -0.83 -8.02 -3.34
CA PHE A 159 -1.94 -8.13 -4.30
C PHE A 159 -1.66 -7.44 -5.64
N ILE A 160 -0.64 -6.58 -5.72
CA ILE A 160 -0.27 -5.91 -6.99
C ILE A 160 0.15 -6.95 -8.03
N ALA A 161 0.93 -7.96 -7.65
CA ALA A 161 1.38 -9.01 -8.58
C ALA A 161 0.21 -9.85 -9.13
N THR A 162 -0.71 -10.30 -8.27
CA THR A 162 -1.90 -11.03 -8.71
C THR A 162 -2.83 -10.14 -9.54
N SER A 163 -2.99 -8.88 -9.13
CA SER A 163 -3.78 -7.87 -9.85
C SER A 163 -3.27 -7.68 -11.28
N ARG A 164 -1.95 -7.50 -11.43
CA ARG A 164 -1.29 -7.38 -12.72
C ARG A 164 -1.58 -8.58 -13.62
N ARG A 165 -1.40 -9.81 -13.10
CA ARG A 165 -1.66 -11.04 -13.87
C ARG A 165 -3.11 -11.13 -14.37
N ILE A 166 -4.08 -10.80 -13.52
CA ILE A 166 -5.51 -10.81 -13.89
C ILE A 166 -5.78 -9.80 -15.01
N LEU A 167 -5.23 -8.59 -14.87
CA LEU A 167 -5.45 -7.49 -15.80
C LEU A 167 -4.76 -7.74 -17.15
N GLU A 168 -3.49 -8.15 -17.16
CA GLU A 168 -2.76 -8.50 -18.38
C GLU A 168 -3.32 -9.78 -19.04
N GLY A 169 -3.99 -10.65 -18.27
CA GLY A 169 -4.65 -11.87 -18.74
C GLY A 169 -6.02 -11.70 -19.38
N GLY A 170 -6.51 -10.47 -19.58
CA GLY A 170 -7.79 -10.22 -20.28
C GLY A 170 -9.01 -10.04 -19.37
N PHE A 171 -8.84 -9.36 -18.23
CA PHE A 171 -9.96 -9.01 -17.33
C PHE A 171 -11.09 -8.26 -18.06
N SER A 172 -12.35 -8.70 -17.89
CA SER A 172 -13.52 -7.98 -18.39
C SER A 172 -14.37 -7.44 -17.24
N TRP A 173 -14.50 -6.11 -17.19
CA TRP A 173 -15.30 -5.43 -16.17
C TRP A 173 -16.77 -5.21 -16.58
N THR A 174 -17.15 -5.54 -17.81
CA THR A 174 -18.54 -5.41 -18.31
C THR A 174 -19.24 -6.76 -18.47
N GLY A 175 -18.55 -7.88 -18.24
CA GLY A 175 -19.08 -9.23 -18.48
C GLY A 175 -19.10 -9.63 -19.96
N ASN A 176 -18.86 -8.70 -20.88
CA ASN A 176 -18.71 -9.00 -22.30
C ASN A 176 -17.25 -9.41 -22.57
N GLN A 177 -17.04 -10.62 -23.07
CA GLN A 177 -15.72 -11.19 -23.39
C GLN A 177 -15.04 -10.54 -24.61
N THR A 178 -15.57 -9.43 -25.14
CA THR A 178 -15.02 -8.73 -26.31
C THR A 178 -13.77 -7.91 -26.00
N GLN A 179 -13.35 -7.80 -24.73
CA GLN A 179 -12.08 -7.22 -24.34
C GLN A 179 -10.96 -8.25 -24.56
N ILE A 180 -10.47 -8.33 -25.80
CA ILE A 180 -9.45 -9.31 -26.24
C ILE A 180 -8.03 -8.85 -25.89
N SER A 181 -7.82 -7.56 -25.61
CA SER A 181 -6.50 -6.99 -25.29
C SER A 181 -6.36 -6.80 -23.78
N GLY A 182 -5.33 -7.43 -23.19
CA GLY A 182 -5.00 -7.25 -21.77
C GLY A 182 -4.62 -5.79 -21.44
N TYR A 183 -4.86 -5.39 -20.19
CA TYR A 183 -4.49 -4.05 -19.74
C TYR A 183 -2.97 -3.91 -19.70
N LYS A 184 -2.46 -2.74 -20.08
CA LYS A 184 -1.09 -2.36 -19.81
C LYS A 184 -1.01 -1.79 -18.40
N THR A 185 -0.27 -2.49 -17.55
CA THR A 185 0.02 -2.01 -16.19
C THR A 185 1.26 -1.13 -16.16
N TYR A 186 1.25 -0.15 -15.28
CA TYR A 186 2.37 0.75 -15.02
C TYR A 186 2.67 0.72 -13.54
N GLU A 187 3.96 0.93 -13.22
CA GLU A 187 4.35 1.17 -11.83
C GLU A 187 4.01 -0.01 -10.89
N THR A 188 3.82 -1.21 -11.43
CA THR A 188 3.51 -2.43 -10.67
C THR A 188 4.74 -3.11 -10.06
N ASN A 189 5.95 -2.67 -10.45
CA ASN A 189 7.23 -3.25 -10.04
C ASN A 189 8.07 -2.29 -9.17
N ILE A 190 7.42 -1.33 -8.51
CA ILE A 190 8.08 -0.47 -7.53
C ILE A 190 7.80 -1.06 -6.15
N ASP A 191 8.85 -1.27 -5.38
CA ASP A 191 8.75 -1.77 -4.01
C ASP A 191 7.93 -0.79 -3.16
N PHE A 192 7.06 -1.34 -2.32
CA PHE A 192 6.13 -0.54 -1.52
C PHE A 192 6.85 0.48 -0.63
N GLU A 193 8.00 0.07 -0.10
CA GLU A 193 8.84 0.89 0.77
C GLU A 193 9.45 2.08 0.03
N ILE A 194 9.96 1.86 -1.18
CA ILE A 194 10.51 2.93 -2.02
C ILE A 194 9.42 3.92 -2.40
N ARG A 195 8.20 3.44 -2.65
CA ARG A 195 7.09 4.31 -3.05
C ARG A 195 6.56 5.21 -1.92
N TYR A 196 6.84 4.86 -0.66
CA TYR A 196 6.45 5.70 0.47
C TYR A 196 7.30 6.97 0.59
N TYR A 197 8.59 6.92 0.24
CA TYR A 197 9.49 8.08 0.25
C TYR A 197 9.18 9.06 -0.89
#